data_AF-A0A1G0ZDG7-F1
#
_entry.id   AF-A0A1G0ZDG7-F1
#
_cell.length_a   1.000
_cell.length_b   1.000
_cell.length_c   1.000
_cell.angle_alpha   90.00
_cell.angle_beta   90.00
_cell.angle_gamma   90.00
#
_symmetry.space_group_name_H-M   'P 1'
#
loop_
_entity.id
_entity.type
_entity.pdbx_description
1 polymer ?
#
loop_
_entity_poly.entity_id
_entity_poly.type
_entity_poly.pdbx_seq_one_letter_code
_entity_poly.pdbx_strand_id
1 'polypeptide(L)'
;MSLENAQKFYAALKAEPALYAEMKALATIDPSKVKSILRKAAEMGYSFSEEDYFAFLESCPDLEMDESMLESVIGGKGSNVTGTEGDDKLYVGIGWSDDTVDGRGGNDIVSTGYGNDSLMGGEGNDYVSGGPDDDKIDGGNGNDTIDGGRDNDTLYGGNGNDSIYGGKEYGRDSIDGGAGDDTIDGGYGDDTIHGGADNDSIDGGSGDDSIDGGTGNDKIFGGDYGFDTINGGDGNDTIDGGRGNDYVDGGAGDDVIVDSSGNDTLNGGTGNDTISGNSGDDKIYGGSGNDSISGGSGNDILSGGADSDTFTFSARDGNDTITDFNNSQDKIEISGAAAENISVSHQDGNTIISLGDDRGSITISGQQLSEKDLEKVISYK
;
A
#
# COMPACT_ATOMS: atom_id res chain seq x y z
N MET A 1 10.30 8.33 26.66
CA MET A 1 11.06 8.99 27.76
C MET A 1 11.99 10.08 27.20
N SER A 2 12.56 10.99 28.02
CA SER A 2 13.85 11.62 27.66
C SER A 2 14.99 10.85 28.33
N LEU A 3 16.08 10.59 27.58
CA LEU A 3 17.27 9.84 28.01
C LEU A 3 17.82 10.26 29.39
N GLU A 4 17.64 11.52 29.75
CA GLU A 4 18.09 12.09 31.02
C GLU A 4 17.39 11.47 32.25
N ASN A 5 16.12 11.07 32.14
CA ASN A 5 15.37 10.48 33.25
C ASN A 5 15.70 8.99 33.44
N ALA A 6 15.96 8.25 32.35
CA ALA A 6 16.45 6.86 32.38
C ALA A 6 17.78 6.77 33.14
N GLN A 7 18.72 7.65 32.78
CA GLN A 7 20.04 7.71 33.38
C GLN A 7 20.00 8.08 34.87
N LYS A 8 19.09 8.98 35.29
CA LYS A 8 18.89 9.34 36.71
C LYS A 8 18.36 8.15 37.53
N PHE A 9 17.40 7.41 36.98
CA PHE A 9 16.86 6.22 37.64
C PHE A 9 17.93 5.12 37.76
N TYR A 10 18.69 4.87 36.69
CA TYR A 10 19.80 3.91 36.73
C TYR A 10 20.90 4.28 37.73
N ALA A 11 21.27 5.56 37.79
CA ALA A 11 22.23 6.06 38.78
C ALA A 11 21.72 5.86 40.22
N ALA A 12 20.41 6.03 40.46
CA ALA A 12 19.79 5.76 41.75
C ALA A 12 19.83 4.27 42.12
N LEU A 13 19.61 3.37 41.14
CA LEU A 13 19.72 1.92 41.36
C LEU A 13 21.15 1.50 41.74
N LYS A 14 22.17 1.99 41.04
CA LYS A 14 23.58 1.70 41.36
C LYS A 14 24.00 2.18 42.75
N ALA A 15 23.34 3.20 43.30
CA ALA A 15 23.60 3.71 44.63
C ALA A 15 23.03 2.80 45.74
N GLU A 16 22.16 1.85 45.41
CA GLU A 16 21.55 0.89 46.34
C GLU A 16 21.90 -0.57 45.98
N PRO A 17 23.02 -1.13 46.49
CA PRO A 17 23.52 -2.43 46.04
C PRO A 17 22.55 -3.62 46.19
N ALA A 18 21.67 -3.59 47.19
CA ALA A 18 20.66 -4.62 47.40
C ALA A 18 19.53 -4.53 46.37
N LEU A 19 19.08 -3.30 46.08
CA LEU A 19 18.08 -3.03 45.06
C LEU A 19 18.64 -3.26 43.66
N TYR A 20 19.90 -2.89 43.42
CA TYR A 20 20.64 -3.19 42.20
C TYR A 20 20.75 -4.70 41.95
N ALA A 21 21.08 -5.49 42.97
CA ALA A 21 21.13 -6.94 42.88
C ALA A 21 19.74 -7.55 42.64
N GLU A 22 18.70 -7.00 43.25
CA GLU A 22 17.31 -7.44 43.05
C GLU A 22 16.80 -7.06 41.64
N MET A 23 17.15 -5.89 41.14
CA MET A 23 16.85 -5.45 39.76
C MET A 23 17.63 -6.25 38.73
N LYS A 24 18.91 -6.58 39.01
CA LYS A 24 19.71 -7.47 38.17
C LYS A 24 19.13 -8.89 38.11
N ALA A 25 18.50 -9.36 39.19
CA ALA A 25 17.77 -10.62 39.20
C ALA A 25 16.38 -10.56 38.55
N LEU A 26 15.82 -9.36 38.36
CA LEU A 26 14.52 -9.11 37.70
C LEU A 26 14.65 -8.77 36.22
N ALA A 27 15.81 -8.27 35.78
CA ALA A 27 16.16 -7.92 34.40
C ALA A 27 16.48 -9.14 33.52
N THR A 28 15.84 -10.27 33.79
CA THR A 28 15.66 -11.35 32.83
C THR A 28 14.34 -11.06 32.10
N ILE A 29 14.34 -11.07 30.76
CA ILE A 29 13.19 -10.68 29.92
C ILE A 29 12.00 -11.62 30.16
N ASP A 30 11.21 -11.29 31.17
CA ASP A 30 9.93 -11.88 31.48
C ASP A 30 8.90 -10.74 31.45
N PRO A 31 8.07 -10.64 30.40
CA PRO A 31 7.05 -9.60 30.26
C PRO A 31 6.12 -9.50 31.48
N SER A 32 5.91 -10.60 32.21
CA SER A 32 5.10 -10.61 33.43
C SER A 32 5.77 -9.87 34.62
N LYS A 33 7.08 -9.63 34.54
CA LYS A 33 7.89 -8.91 35.54
C LYS A 33 8.17 -7.45 35.17
N VAL A 34 7.94 -7.03 33.92
CA VAL A 34 8.02 -5.62 33.49
C VAL A 34 7.12 -4.73 34.36
N LYS A 35 5.89 -5.17 34.64
CA LYS A 35 4.97 -4.48 35.57
C LYS A 35 5.50 -4.38 37.00
N SER A 36 6.31 -5.34 37.45
CA SER A 36 6.94 -5.31 38.78
C SER A 36 8.09 -4.31 38.85
N ILE A 37 8.84 -4.15 37.75
CA ILE A 37 9.90 -3.16 37.60
C ILE A 37 9.29 -1.75 37.54
N LEU A 38 8.29 -1.55 36.69
CA LEU A 38 7.54 -0.29 36.57
C LEU A 38 6.93 0.13 37.91
N ARG A 39 6.37 -0.82 38.67
CA ARG A 39 5.82 -0.55 40.02
C ARG A 39 6.89 -0.11 41.02
N LYS A 40 8.06 -0.74 41.05
CA LYS A 40 9.16 -0.34 41.94
C LYS A 40 9.73 1.02 41.56
N ALA A 41 9.84 1.29 40.27
CA ALA A 41 10.30 2.57 39.79
C ALA A 41 9.33 3.71 40.20
N ALA A 42 8.01 3.43 40.16
CA ALA A 42 6.97 4.30 40.70
C ALA A 42 7.06 4.49 42.22
N GLU A 43 7.39 3.45 42.98
CA GLU A 43 7.64 3.54 44.43
C GLU A 43 8.87 4.43 44.76
N MET A 44 9.83 4.54 43.85
CA MET A 44 10.99 5.44 43.93
C MET A 44 10.73 6.85 43.39
N GLY A 45 9.50 7.15 42.96
CA GLY A 45 9.09 8.46 42.43
C GLY A 45 9.38 8.68 40.95
N TYR A 46 9.65 7.62 40.19
CA TYR A 46 9.88 7.65 38.75
C TYR A 46 8.70 7.01 37.99
N SER A 47 8.28 7.55 36.84
CA SER A 47 7.14 7.03 36.05
C SER A 47 7.61 6.66 34.65
N PHE A 48 7.18 5.51 34.13
CA PHE A 48 7.53 4.97 32.81
C PHE A 48 6.32 4.25 32.18
N SER A 49 6.21 4.23 30.85
CA SER A 49 5.31 3.33 30.12
C SER A 49 5.97 1.96 29.86
N GLU A 50 5.22 0.97 29.37
CA GLU A 50 5.79 -0.32 28.94
C GLU A 50 6.72 -0.15 27.72
N GLU A 51 6.41 0.79 26.81
CA GLU A 51 7.25 1.17 25.66
C GLU A 51 8.59 1.81 26.08
N ASP A 52 8.63 2.50 27.23
CA ASP A 52 9.83 3.18 27.75
C ASP A 52 10.82 2.22 28.45
N TYR A 53 10.46 0.95 28.63
CA TYR A 53 11.27 -0.05 29.35
C TYR A 53 12.57 -0.38 28.60
N PHE A 54 12.55 -0.36 27.27
CA PHE A 54 13.72 -0.66 26.43
C PHE A 54 14.77 0.46 26.50
N ALA A 55 14.35 1.73 26.44
CA ALA A 55 15.23 2.90 26.65
C ALA A 55 15.87 2.92 28.07
N PHE A 56 15.22 2.31 29.07
CA PHE A 56 15.82 2.12 30.39
C PHE A 56 16.93 1.05 30.36
N LEU A 57 16.69 -0.10 29.72
CA LEU A 57 17.70 -1.16 29.56
C LEU A 57 18.95 -0.65 28.83
N GLU A 58 18.80 0.20 27.81
CA GLU A 58 19.89 0.86 27.09
C GLU A 58 20.80 1.74 27.97
N SER A 59 20.24 2.36 29.01
CA SER A 59 21.02 3.18 29.96
C SER A 59 21.84 2.36 30.96
N CYS A 60 21.72 1.02 30.92
CA CYS A 60 22.17 0.10 31.94
C CYS A 60 23.22 -0.95 31.48
N PRO A 61 24.43 -0.54 31.03
CA PRO A 61 25.40 -1.45 30.39
C PRO A 61 25.98 -2.57 31.27
N ASP A 62 25.82 -2.50 32.60
CA ASP A 62 26.36 -3.51 33.55
C ASP A 62 25.31 -4.55 34.01
N LEU A 63 24.08 -4.45 33.52
CA LEU A 63 23.09 -5.52 33.62
C LEU A 63 23.37 -6.55 32.53
N GLU A 64 24.41 -7.36 32.74
CA GLU A 64 24.64 -8.56 31.94
C GLU A 64 23.40 -9.46 32.03
N MET A 65 22.83 -9.74 30.86
CA MET A 65 21.75 -10.70 30.70
C MET A 65 22.28 -12.11 30.98
N ASP A 66 21.48 -12.91 31.68
CA ASP A 66 21.78 -14.32 31.87
C ASP A 66 21.49 -15.09 30.58
N GLU A 67 22.54 -15.37 29.81
CA GLU A 67 22.52 -16.19 28.58
C GLU A 67 21.91 -17.59 28.78
N SER A 68 21.82 -18.07 30.02
CA SER A 68 21.37 -19.43 30.33
C SER A 68 19.85 -19.58 30.52
N MET A 69 19.08 -18.52 30.29
CA MET A 69 17.61 -18.48 30.45
C MET A 69 16.83 -18.05 29.19
N LEU A 70 17.50 -17.89 28.04
CA LEU A 70 16.85 -17.42 26.82
C LEU A 70 16.40 -18.62 25.96
N GLU A 71 15.10 -18.71 25.67
CA GLU A 71 14.56 -19.42 24.49
C GLU A 71 14.78 -18.57 23.20
N SER A 72 15.76 -17.66 23.22
CA SER A 72 16.00 -16.65 22.18
C SER A 72 17.49 -16.35 22.00
N VAL A 73 17.99 -16.21 20.78
CA VAL A 73 19.38 -15.79 20.53
C VAL A 73 19.45 -14.27 20.54
N ILE A 74 20.39 -13.70 21.31
CA ILE A 74 20.65 -12.26 21.35
C ILE A 74 22.05 -11.99 20.82
N GLY A 75 22.12 -11.28 19.68
CA GLY A 75 23.38 -10.79 19.11
C GLY A 75 23.83 -9.49 19.78
N GLY A 76 25.15 -9.31 19.93
CA GLY A 76 25.73 -8.00 20.24
C GLY A 76 25.86 -7.11 19.00
N LYS A 77 26.56 -5.97 19.10
CA LYS A 77 26.80 -5.06 17.95
C LYS A 77 27.51 -5.74 16.77
N GLY A 78 26.97 -5.62 15.55
CA GLY A 78 27.56 -6.17 14.33
C GLY A 78 27.54 -7.70 14.33
N SER A 79 26.45 -8.28 14.82
CA SER A 79 26.30 -9.73 14.96
C SER A 79 25.72 -10.35 13.71
N ASN A 80 26.35 -11.44 13.30
CA ASN A 80 25.71 -12.43 12.46
C ASN A 80 25.06 -13.46 13.37
N VAL A 81 23.74 -13.43 13.46
CA VAL A 81 22.94 -14.38 14.22
C VAL A 81 22.31 -15.38 13.25
N THR A 82 22.34 -16.65 13.62
CA THR A 82 21.70 -17.70 12.83
C THR A 82 20.94 -18.64 13.74
N GLY A 83 19.69 -18.89 13.39
CA GLY A 83 18.78 -19.83 14.02
C GLY A 83 19.11 -21.30 13.74
N THR A 84 18.18 -22.13 14.16
CA THR A 84 18.20 -23.58 14.11
C THR A 84 17.40 -24.06 12.90
N GLU A 85 16.58 -25.09 13.04
CA GLU A 85 15.69 -25.60 11.98
C GLU A 85 14.27 -25.79 12.54
N GLY A 86 13.99 -25.18 13.69
CA GLY A 86 12.68 -25.13 14.29
C GLY A 86 12.52 -23.79 14.99
N ASP A 87 11.29 -23.49 15.40
CA ASP A 87 10.86 -22.17 15.86
C ASP A 87 11.86 -21.47 16.81
N ASP A 88 12.42 -20.36 16.33
CA ASP A 88 13.41 -19.54 17.00
C ASP A 88 12.87 -18.14 17.35
N LYS A 89 13.51 -17.51 18.33
CA LYS A 89 13.29 -16.09 18.64
C LYS A 89 14.63 -15.39 18.59
N LEU A 90 14.85 -14.57 17.58
CA LEU A 90 16.11 -13.90 17.29
C LEU A 90 15.93 -12.40 17.48
N TYR A 91 16.53 -11.85 18.53
CA TYR A 91 16.50 -10.42 18.82
C TYR A 91 17.91 -9.85 18.74
N VAL A 92 18.17 -9.00 17.75
CA VAL A 92 19.50 -8.46 17.44
C VAL A 92 19.41 -6.92 17.46
N GLY A 93 20.52 -6.17 17.44
CA GLY A 93 20.42 -4.70 17.43
C GLY A 93 20.51 -3.98 18.79
N ILE A 94 21.28 -4.48 19.77
CA ILE A 94 21.75 -3.64 20.89
C ILE A 94 22.86 -2.66 20.42
N GLY A 95 22.56 -1.78 19.47
CA GLY A 95 23.57 -1.05 18.68
C GLY A 95 23.05 0.10 17.81
N TRP A 96 23.92 0.57 16.92
CA TRP A 96 23.67 1.48 15.78
C TRP A 96 24.40 0.88 14.58
N SER A 97 24.37 -0.44 14.47
CA SER A 97 25.32 -1.20 13.68
C SER A 97 24.58 -2.26 12.91
N ASP A 98 24.84 -2.28 11.62
CA ASP A 98 24.35 -3.26 10.68
C ASP A 98 24.59 -4.69 11.20
N ASP A 99 23.51 -5.41 11.38
CA ASP A 99 23.41 -6.78 11.86
C ASP A 99 22.91 -7.70 10.72
N THR A 100 23.16 -8.99 10.84
CA THR A 100 22.65 -9.99 9.88
C THR A 100 22.01 -11.14 10.62
N VAL A 101 20.76 -11.45 10.31
CA VAL A 101 19.97 -12.47 10.99
C VAL A 101 19.38 -13.45 9.98
N ASP A 102 19.48 -14.74 10.27
CA ASP A 102 18.96 -15.84 9.45
C ASP A 102 18.21 -16.83 10.35
N GLY A 103 16.88 -16.86 10.28
CA GLY A 103 16.00 -17.76 11.04
C GLY A 103 16.15 -19.23 10.65
N ARG A 104 16.39 -19.44 9.34
CA ARG A 104 16.49 -20.71 8.62
C ARG A 104 15.19 -21.47 8.47
N GLY A 105 14.67 -22.06 9.54
CA GLY A 105 13.51 -22.92 9.40
C GLY A 105 12.79 -23.10 10.72
N GLY A 106 11.49 -23.31 10.66
CA GLY A 106 10.62 -23.11 11.80
C GLY A 106 9.77 -21.86 11.61
N ASN A 107 8.88 -21.59 12.55
CA ASN A 107 8.12 -20.34 12.57
C ASN A 107 8.84 -19.40 13.55
N ASP A 108 9.61 -18.49 13.00
CA ASP A 108 10.58 -17.70 13.71
C ASP A 108 10.05 -16.31 14.03
N ILE A 109 10.55 -15.73 15.11
CA ILE A 109 10.37 -14.31 15.41
C ILE A 109 11.74 -13.67 15.31
N VAL A 110 11.93 -12.84 14.29
CA VAL A 110 13.18 -12.14 13.99
C VAL A 110 12.93 -10.64 14.15
N SER A 111 13.74 -9.97 14.97
CA SER A 111 13.63 -8.53 15.14
C SER A 111 14.98 -7.89 15.43
N THR A 112 15.25 -6.79 14.73
CA THR A 112 16.47 -6.00 14.90
C THR A 112 16.19 -4.62 15.49
N GLY A 113 17.23 -3.78 15.56
CA GLY A 113 17.24 -2.50 16.26
C GLY A 113 17.64 -1.39 15.29
N TYR A 114 18.54 -0.50 15.71
CA TYR A 114 19.09 0.50 14.80
C TYR A 114 20.27 -0.06 13.99
N GLY A 115 20.41 0.40 12.77
CA GLY A 115 21.42 -0.05 11.81
C GLY A 115 20.74 -0.50 10.52
N ASN A 116 21.51 -0.58 9.44
CA ASN A 116 20.97 -1.09 8.19
C ASN A 116 21.11 -2.61 8.20
N ASP A 117 20.08 -3.29 8.67
CA ASP A 117 20.12 -4.71 9.01
C ASP A 117 19.70 -5.59 7.81
N SER A 118 20.19 -6.83 7.81
CA SER A 118 19.81 -7.83 6.81
C SER A 118 19.19 -9.03 7.49
N LEU A 119 17.89 -9.23 7.26
CA LEU A 119 17.08 -10.24 7.93
C LEU A 119 16.54 -11.26 6.93
N MET A 120 16.54 -12.53 7.34
CA MET A 120 15.94 -13.64 6.61
C MET A 120 15.10 -14.47 7.58
N GLY A 121 13.82 -14.67 7.27
CA GLY A 121 12.92 -15.59 7.98
C GLY A 121 13.34 -17.04 7.72
N GLY A 122 13.19 -17.48 6.47
CA GLY A 122 13.62 -18.81 6.03
C GLY A 122 12.44 -19.68 5.63
N GLU A 123 12.31 -20.86 6.22
CA GLU A 123 11.24 -21.82 5.95
C GLU A 123 10.24 -21.86 7.10
N GLY A 124 9.00 -21.48 6.88
CA GLY A 124 7.94 -21.49 7.88
C GLY A 124 7.19 -20.17 7.86
N ASN A 125 6.30 -19.96 8.82
CA ASN A 125 5.53 -18.72 8.89
C ASN A 125 6.19 -17.80 9.91
N ASP A 126 6.97 -16.86 9.42
CA ASP A 126 7.87 -16.03 10.22
C ASP A 126 7.26 -14.67 10.53
N TYR A 127 7.72 -14.06 11.62
CA TYR A 127 7.50 -12.66 11.91
C TYR A 127 8.85 -11.96 11.89
N VAL A 128 9.07 -11.06 10.94
CA VAL A 128 10.36 -10.39 10.73
C VAL A 128 10.17 -8.87 10.81
N SER A 129 10.96 -8.20 11.64
CA SER A 129 10.91 -6.74 11.81
C SER A 129 12.30 -6.11 11.79
N GLY A 130 12.49 -5.14 10.90
CA GLY A 130 13.77 -4.41 10.73
C GLY A 130 13.98 -3.39 11.84
N GLY A 131 13.03 -2.48 12.01
CA GLY A 131 13.11 -1.44 13.02
C GLY A 131 13.39 -0.09 12.36
N PRO A 132 14.19 0.79 12.99
CA PRO A 132 14.62 2.04 12.36
C PRO A 132 15.86 1.85 11.45
N ASP A 133 16.04 2.80 10.53
CA ASP A 133 17.10 2.83 9.50
C ASP A 133 16.79 1.89 8.31
N ASP A 134 17.55 2.03 7.21
CA ASP A 134 17.23 1.33 5.95
C ASP A 134 17.56 -0.18 6.03
N ASP A 135 16.55 -1.04 6.15
CA ASP A 135 16.69 -2.48 6.34
C ASP A 135 16.44 -3.30 5.07
N LYS A 136 16.97 -4.52 5.05
CA LYS A 136 16.66 -5.52 4.03
C LYS A 136 16.07 -6.77 4.68
N ILE A 137 14.84 -7.10 4.30
CA ILE A 137 14.09 -8.24 4.85
C ILE A 137 13.67 -9.20 3.74
N ASP A 138 13.86 -10.51 3.97
CA ASP A 138 13.42 -11.61 3.11
C ASP A 138 12.65 -12.62 3.96
N GLY A 139 11.33 -12.77 3.72
CA GLY A 139 10.46 -13.72 4.44
C GLY A 139 10.86 -15.16 4.15
N GLY A 140 10.86 -15.53 2.87
CA GLY A 140 11.36 -16.81 2.38
C GLY A 140 10.22 -17.71 1.90
N ASN A 141 10.02 -18.84 2.55
CA ASN A 141 8.93 -19.79 2.24
C ASN A 141 7.97 -19.85 3.41
N GLY A 142 6.68 -19.74 3.14
CA GLY A 142 5.62 -19.84 4.14
C GLY A 142 4.82 -18.55 4.14
N ASN A 143 3.93 -18.40 5.11
CA ASN A 143 3.08 -17.22 5.17
C ASN A 143 3.66 -16.29 6.25
N ASP A 144 4.43 -15.31 5.80
CA ASP A 144 5.25 -14.46 6.63
C ASP A 144 4.54 -13.15 6.98
N THR A 145 5.00 -12.53 8.06
CA THR A 145 4.62 -11.18 8.44
C THR A 145 5.88 -10.33 8.52
N ILE A 146 5.98 -9.32 7.67
CA ILE A 146 7.15 -8.47 7.52
C ILE A 146 6.78 -7.03 7.89
N ASP A 147 7.58 -6.41 8.74
CA ASP A 147 7.45 -5.00 9.14
C ASP A 147 8.81 -4.31 8.93
N GLY A 148 8.94 -3.50 7.87
CA GLY A 148 10.17 -2.77 7.56
C GLY A 148 10.53 -1.82 8.69
N GLY A 149 9.64 -0.87 8.94
CA GLY A 149 9.64 -0.05 10.13
C GLY A 149 9.69 1.43 9.80
N ARG A 150 10.89 2.03 9.79
CA ARG A 150 11.09 3.45 9.45
C ARG A 150 12.23 3.57 8.47
N ASP A 151 12.25 4.70 7.76
CA ASP A 151 13.25 4.98 6.73
C ASP A 151 13.01 4.04 5.52
N ASN A 152 14.00 3.83 4.63
CA ASN A 152 13.72 3.20 3.34
C ASN A 152 14.10 1.72 3.37
N ASP A 153 13.10 0.86 3.36
CA ASP A 153 13.30 -0.57 3.51
C ASP A 153 13.22 -1.31 2.17
N THR A 154 13.88 -2.47 2.10
CA THR A 154 13.73 -3.41 0.99
C THR A 154 13.15 -4.71 1.51
N LEU A 155 11.91 -5.01 1.12
CA LEU A 155 11.11 -6.10 1.67
C LEU A 155 10.77 -7.12 0.58
N TYR A 156 11.02 -8.39 0.85
CA TYR A 156 10.65 -9.51 -0.01
C TYR A 156 9.79 -10.50 0.79
N GLY A 157 8.56 -10.79 0.35
CA GLY A 157 7.71 -11.83 0.96
C GLY A 157 8.26 -13.22 0.66
N GLY A 158 8.25 -13.59 -0.62
CA GLY A 158 8.84 -14.84 -1.10
C GLY A 158 7.77 -15.79 -1.65
N ASN A 159 7.68 -17.01 -1.11
CA ASN A 159 6.61 -17.94 -1.47
C ASN A 159 5.63 -18.09 -0.31
N GLY A 160 4.34 -18.01 -0.59
CA GLY A 160 3.27 -18.16 0.39
C GLY A 160 2.44 -16.89 0.43
N ASN A 161 1.49 -16.83 1.35
CA ASN A 161 0.60 -15.66 1.45
C ASN A 161 1.11 -14.76 2.56
N ASP A 162 1.80 -13.69 2.18
CA ASP A 162 2.55 -12.84 3.08
C ASP A 162 1.75 -11.60 3.49
N SER A 163 2.13 -11.02 4.62
CA SER A 163 1.61 -9.74 5.11
C SER A 163 2.78 -8.78 5.30
N ILE A 164 2.91 -7.81 4.39
CA ILE A 164 4.06 -6.92 4.31
C ILE A 164 3.65 -5.49 4.61
N TYR A 165 4.36 -4.86 5.54
CA TYR A 165 4.16 -3.47 5.94
C TYR A 165 5.48 -2.70 5.70
N GLY A 166 5.46 -1.68 4.84
CA GLY A 166 6.59 -0.78 4.61
C GLY A 166 6.94 -0.01 5.88
N GLY A 167 5.96 0.70 6.43
CA GLY A 167 6.14 1.36 7.72
C GLY A 167 5.09 2.40 8.06
N LYS A 168 5.20 3.01 9.23
CA LYS A 168 4.24 4.05 9.71
C LYS A 168 4.82 5.45 9.77
N GLU A 169 6.08 5.63 9.40
CA GLU A 169 6.76 6.93 9.46
C GLU A 169 7.76 7.01 8.29
N TYR A 170 7.69 8.11 7.51
CA TYR A 170 8.57 8.47 6.38
C TYR A 170 9.52 7.35 5.89
N GLY A 171 9.24 6.78 4.73
CA GLY A 171 10.10 5.84 4.03
C GLY A 171 10.00 6.03 2.52
N ARG A 172 10.72 5.23 1.77
CA ARG A 172 10.51 5.01 0.34
C ARG A 172 10.84 3.57 0.10
N ASP A 173 9.86 2.73 0.35
CA ASP A 173 10.06 1.31 0.51
C ASP A 173 10.03 0.63 -0.85
N SER A 174 10.86 -0.41 -0.98
CA SER A 174 10.89 -1.30 -2.13
C SER A 174 10.32 -2.64 -1.69
N ILE A 175 9.09 -2.94 -2.10
CA ILE A 175 8.34 -4.11 -1.67
C ILE A 175 8.08 -5.05 -2.86
N ASP A 176 8.30 -6.35 -2.66
CA ASP A 176 8.02 -7.43 -3.60
C ASP A 176 7.33 -8.57 -2.83
N GLY A 177 6.05 -8.81 -3.08
CA GLY A 177 5.26 -9.87 -2.43
C GLY A 177 5.77 -11.25 -2.80
N GLY A 178 5.89 -11.51 -4.10
CA GLY A 178 6.48 -12.72 -4.64
C GLY A 178 5.43 -13.65 -5.21
N ALA A 179 5.20 -14.80 -4.59
CA ALA A 179 4.24 -15.79 -5.08
C ALA A 179 3.28 -16.20 -3.97
N GLY A 180 1.97 -16.03 -4.22
CA GLY A 180 0.89 -16.34 -3.29
C GLY A 180 -0.09 -15.17 -3.23
N ASP A 181 -1.18 -15.32 -2.49
CA ASP A 181 -2.12 -14.19 -2.34
C ASP A 181 -1.62 -13.27 -1.22
N ASP A 182 -0.88 -12.22 -1.56
CA ASP A 182 -0.19 -11.34 -0.60
C ASP A 182 -1.06 -10.15 -0.15
N THR A 183 -0.74 -9.63 1.04
CA THR A 183 -1.31 -8.37 1.56
C THR A 183 -0.19 -7.38 1.82
N ILE A 184 -0.18 -6.28 1.07
CA ILE A 184 0.88 -5.28 1.09
C ILE A 184 0.31 -3.91 1.47
N ASP A 185 0.97 -3.24 2.41
CA ASP A 185 0.71 -1.85 2.82
C ASP A 185 2.04 -1.08 2.74
N GLY A 186 2.18 -0.20 1.74
CA GLY A 186 3.38 0.63 1.53
C GLY A 186 3.59 1.62 2.68
N GLY A 187 2.50 2.18 3.20
CA GLY A 187 2.53 3.03 4.38
C GLY A 187 2.74 4.50 4.04
N TYR A 188 3.88 5.08 4.43
CA TYR A 188 4.17 6.49 4.16
C TYR A 188 5.44 6.59 3.35
N GLY A 189 5.37 7.23 2.19
CA GLY A 189 6.54 7.28 1.34
C GLY A 189 6.15 7.43 -0.11
N ASP A 190 7.16 7.60 -0.94
CA ASP A 190 6.97 7.36 -2.38
C ASP A 190 7.49 5.94 -2.60
N ASP A 191 6.58 4.96 -2.53
CA ASP A 191 6.92 3.54 -2.42
C ASP A 191 6.93 2.87 -3.80
N THR A 192 7.68 1.78 -3.92
CA THR A 192 7.72 0.93 -5.12
C THR A 192 7.28 -0.47 -4.73
N ILE A 193 6.13 -0.88 -5.22
CA ILE A 193 5.46 -2.12 -4.81
C ILE A 193 5.25 -3.02 -6.03
N HIS A 194 5.64 -4.29 -5.90
CA HIS A 194 5.28 -5.36 -6.83
C HIS A 194 4.50 -6.43 -6.04
N GLY A 195 3.27 -6.74 -6.46
CA GLY A 195 2.47 -7.82 -5.86
C GLY A 195 3.10 -9.17 -6.16
N GLY A 196 3.18 -9.50 -7.45
CA GLY A 196 3.90 -10.66 -7.93
C GLY A 196 2.96 -11.63 -8.65
N ALA A 197 2.80 -12.83 -8.12
CA ALA A 197 1.96 -13.87 -8.71
C ALA A 197 0.85 -14.31 -7.77
N ASP A 198 -0.31 -14.64 -8.33
CA ASP A 198 -1.57 -14.93 -7.65
C ASP A 198 -2.29 -13.64 -7.23
N ASN A 199 -3.33 -13.68 -6.39
CA ASN A 199 -4.24 -12.53 -6.24
C ASN A 199 -3.87 -11.67 -5.03
N ASP A 200 -3.31 -10.50 -5.30
CA ASP A 200 -2.74 -9.64 -4.27
C ASP A 200 -3.72 -8.57 -3.79
N SER A 201 -3.50 -8.08 -2.57
CA SER A 201 -4.18 -6.93 -1.99
C SER A 201 -3.15 -5.87 -1.61
N ILE A 202 -3.10 -4.80 -2.38
CA ILE A 202 -2.07 -3.76 -2.29
C ILE A 202 -2.72 -2.43 -1.90
N ASP A 203 -2.16 -1.79 -0.87
CA ASP A 203 -2.43 -0.40 -0.49
C ASP A 203 -1.11 0.38 -0.57
N GLY A 204 -1.00 1.36 -1.48
CA GLY A 204 0.19 2.20 -1.62
C GLY A 204 0.41 3.10 -0.40
N GLY A 205 -0.68 3.55 0.22
CA GLY A 205 -0.63 4.37 1.42
C GLY A 205 -0.62 5.87 1.11
N SER A 206 0.48 6.56 1.38
CA SER A 206 0.58 8.02 1.26
C SER A 206 1.88 8.45 0.63
N GLY A 207 1.79 9.13 -0.51
CA GLY A 207 2.90 9.72 -1.24
C GLY A 207 2.70 9.46 -2.73
N ASP A 208 3.74 9.61 -3.55
CA ASP A 208 3.64 9.33 -4.97
C ASP A 208 4.13 7.88 -5.22
N ASP A 209 3.21 6.92 -5.30
CA ASP A 209 3.53 5.49 -5.29
C ASP A 209 3.65 4.89 -6.71
N SER A 210 4.47 3.84 -6.84
CA SER A 210 4.63 3.05 -8.07
C SER A 210 4.25 1.60 -7.80
N ILE A 211 3.11 1.16 -8.32
CA ILE A 211 2.52 -0.15 -8.02
C ILE A 211 2.40 -1.00 -9.29
N ASP A 212 2.84 -2.25 -9.23
CA ASP A 212 2.64 -3.29 -10.24
C ASP A 212 1.99 -4.53 -9.58
N GLY A 213 0.73 -4.83 -9.92
CA GLY A 213 0.01 -5.98 -9.36
C GLY A 213 0.65 -7.31 -9.77
N GLY A 214 0.98 -7.44 -11.05
CA GLY A 214 1.72 -8.57 -11.59
C GLY A 214 0.81 -9.54 -12.33
N THR A 215 0.69 -10.79 -11.87
CA THR A 215 -0.24 -11.77 -12.47
C THR A 215 -1.23 -12.22 -11.42
N GLY A 216 -2.52 -12.11 -11.65
CA GLY A 216 -3.46 -12.30 -10.55
C GLY A 216 -4.89 -11.92 -10.90
N ASN A 217 -5.64 -11.55 -9.87
CA ASN A 217 -6.84 -10.72 -10.01
C ASN A 217 -6.75 -9.80 -8.80
N ASP A 218 -6.00 -8.73 -8.98
CA ASP A 218 -5.44 -7.98 -7.87
C ASP A 218 -6.41 -6.92 -7.39
N LYS A 219 -6.27 -6.55 -6.12
CA LYS A 219 -6.96 -5.40 -5.54
C LYS A 219 -5.94 -4.37 -5.18
N ILE A 220 -5.98 -3.25 -5.90
CA ILE A 220 -4.99 -2.19 -5.75
C ILE A 220 -5.70 -0.92 -5.32
N PHE A 221 -5.21 -0.31 -4.24
CA PHE A 221 -5.56 1.03 -3.82
C PHE A 221 -4.30 1.90 -3.86
N GLY A 222 -4.29 2.96 -4.67
CA GLY A 222 -3.17 3.88 -4.80
C GLY A 222 -2.84 4.58 -3.48
N GLY A 223 -3.87 5.02 -2.75
CA GLY A 223 -3.70 5.61 -1.44
C GLY A 223 -4.62 6.81 -1.18
N ASP A 224 -4.37 7.49 -0.06
CA ASP A 224 -5.21 8.61 0.40
C ASP A 224 -4.93 9.93 -0.35
N TYR A 225 -3.67 10.14 -0.79
CA TYR A 225 -3.18 11.29 -1.56
C TYR A 225 -1.88 10.91 -2.27
N GLY A 226 -1.72 11.31 -3.53
CA GLY A 226 -0.51 11.02 -4.28
C GLY A 226 -0.54 11.53 -5.72
N PHE A 227 0.51 11.25 -6.46
CA PHE A 227 0.47 11.11 -7.92
C PHE A 227 0.93 9.69 -8.22
N ASP A 228 -0.01 8.76 -8.21
CA ASP A 228 0.29 7.35 -8.22
C ASP A 228 0.42 6.82 -9.65
N THR A 229 1.33 5.87 -9.84
CA THR A 229 1.49 5.12 -11.09
C THR A 229 1.17 3.66 -10.82
N ILE A 230 0.03 3.19 -11.34
CA ILE A 230 -0.50 1.86 -11.06
C ILE A 230 -0.60 1.06 -12.36
N ASN A 231 -0.08 -0.16 -12.33
CA ASN A 231 -0.29 -1.19 -13.35
C ASN A 231 -0.94 -2.42 -12.69
N GLY A 232 -2.12 -2.83 -13.15
CA GLY A 232 -2.80 -4.05 -12.68
C GLY A 232 -2.02 -5.29 -13.09
N GLY A 233 -1.78 -5.43 -14.40
CA GLY A 233 -0.95 -6.50 -14.95
C GLY A 233 -1.77 -7.50 -15.74
N ASP A 234 -1.50 -8.80 -15.56
CA ASP A 234 -2.35 -9.86 -16.13
C ASP A 234 -3.39 -10.24 -15.08
N GLY A 235 -4.69 -10.20 -15.40
CA GLY A 235 -5.71 -10.45 -14.39
C GLY A 235 -6.99 -9.70 -14.65
N ASN A 236 -8.07 -10.08 -13.96
CA ASN A 236 -9.23 -9.19 -13.86
C ASN A 236 -9.08 -8.37 -12.58
N ASP A 237 -8.46 -7.20 -12.69
CA ASP A 237 -8.03 -6.42 -11.55
C ASP A 237 -9.12 -5.46 -11.07
N THR A 238 -9.06 -5.10 -9.79
CA THR A 238 -9.88 -4.05 -9.19
C THR A 238 -8.98 -2.97 -8.65
N ILE A 239 -9.00 -1.81 -9.29
CA ILE A 239 -8.09 -0.70 -9.02
C ILE A 239 -8.87 0.54 -8.58
N ASP A 240 -8.46 1.12 -7.46
CA ASP A 240 -8.85 2.46 -7.03
C ASP A 240 -7.61 3.34 -6.98
N GLY A 241 -7.52 4.31 -7.88
CA GLY A 241 -6.37 5.22 -8.00
C GLY A 241 -6.17 6.10 -6.78
N GLY A 242 -7.20 6.26 -5.93
CA GLY A 242 -7.12 7.13 -4.78
C GLY A 242 -7.37 8.59 -5.15
N ARG A 243 -6.73 9.51 -4.41
CA ARG A 243 -6.81 10.94 -4.74
C ARG A 243 -5.47 11.39 -5.29
N GLY A 244 -5.49 12.14 -6.38
CA GLY A 244 -4.22 12.55 -6.93
C GLY A 244 -4.35 13.20 -8.28
N ASN A 245 -3.33 13.07 -9.12
CA ASN A 245 -3.59 13.04 -10.56
C ASN A 245 -2.86 11.82 -11.06
N ASP A 246 -3.59 10.72 -11.15
CA ASP A 246 -3.01 9.39 -11.12
C ASP A 246 -2.88 8.85 -12.55
N TYR A 247 -1.96 7.91 -12.73
CA TYR A 247 -1.82 7.13 -13.96
C TYR A 247 -2.14 5.68 -13.65
N VAL A 248 -3.22 5.18 -14.24
CA VAL A 248 -3.69 3.81 -14.01
C VAL A 248 -3.77 3.06 -15.34
N ASP A 249 -3.14 1.89 -15.39
CA ASP A 249 -3.24 0.92 -16.48
C ASP A 249 -3.77 -0.42 -15.92
N GLY A 250 -4.95 -0.85 -16.35
CA GLY A 250 -5.54 -2.14 -15.92
C GLY A 250 -4.71 -3.32 -16.43
N GLY A 251 -4.29 -3.24 -17.69
CA GLY A 251 -3.44 -4.25 -18.30
C GLY A 251 -4.25 -5.26 -19.10
N ALA A 252 -4.24 -6.53 -18.70
CA ALA A 252 -4.83 -7.62 -19.45
C ALA A 252 -5.84 -8.41 -18.63
N GLY A 253 -7.12 -8.15 -18.85
CA GLY A 253 -8.27 -8.92 -18.40
C GLY A 253 -9.50 -8.03 -18.38
N ASP A 254 -10.59 -8.51 -17.80
CA ASP A 254 -11.78 -7.67 -17.64
C ASP A 254 -11.64 -6.85 -16.34
N ASP A 255 -11.11 -5.62 -16.44
CA ASP A 255 -10.70 -4.82 -15.29
C ASP A 255 -11.80 -3.89 -14.76
N VAL A 256 -11.70 -3.55 -13.48
CA VAL A 256 -12.56 -2.55 -12.82
C VAL A 256 -11.67 -1.44 -12.27
N ILE A 257 -11.70 -0.28 -12.92
CA ILE A 257 -10.95 0.91 -12.51
C ILE A 257 -11.95 1.95 -12.00
N VAL A 258 -11.85 2.30 -10.72
CA VAL A 258 -12.66 3.34 -10.07
C VAL A 258 -11.73 4.31 -9.36
N ASP A 259 -11.38 5.40 -10.04
CA ASP A 259 -10.58 6.45 -9.42
C ASP A 259 -11.43 7.32 -8.49
N SER A 260 -10.83 8.18 -7.65
CA SER A 260 -11.61 9.10 -6.80
C SER A 260 -11.64 10.54 -7.30
N SER A 261 -10.55 11.28 -7.12
CA SER A 261 -10.54 12.70 -7.47
C SER A 261 -9.17 13.13 -7.94
N GLY A 262 -9.13 13.86 -9.04
CA GLY A 262 -7.88 14.15 -9.71
C GLY A 262 -8.13 14.49 -11.16
N ASN A 263 -7.10 14.88 -11.90
CA ASN A 263 -7.18 14.89 -13.35
C ASN A 263 -6.42 13.67 -13.86
N ASP A 264 -7.11 12.56 -13.92
CA ASP A 264 -6.47 11.26 -13.96
C ASP A 264 -6.28 10.78 -15.41
N THR A 265 -5.36 9.85 -15.61
CA THR A 265 -5.18 9.14 -16.88
C THR A 265 -5.39 7.65 -16.67
N LEU A 266 -6.51 7.16 -17.16
CA LEU A 266 -6.98 5.79 -16.95
C LEU A 266 -6.96 5.02 -18.27
N ASN A 267 -6.37 3.83 -18.26
CA ASN A 267 -6.33 2.90 -19.38
C ASN A 267 -6.86 1.53 -18.93
N GLY A 268 -7.91 1.01 -19.55
CA GLY A 268 -8.41 -0.35 -19.28
C GLY A 268 -7.45 -1.40 -19.80
N GLY A 269 -7.02 -1.25 -21.06
CA GLY A 269 -6.04 -2.14 -21.67
C GLY A 269 -6.71 -3.16 -22.58
N THR A 270 -6.61 -4.45 -22.26
CA THR A 270 -7.24 -5.51 -23.06
C THR A 270 -8.25 -6.29 -22.24
N GLY A 271 -9.47 -6.40 -22.72
CA GLY A 271 -10.57 -7.08 -22.05
C GLY A 271 -11.79 -6.18 -22.04
N ASN A 272 -12.86 -6.56 -21.35
CA ASN A 272 -14.06 -5.74 -21.26
C ASN A 272 -14.03 -4.97 -19.94
N ASP A 273 -13.57 -3.73 -20.02
CA ASP A 273 -13.21 -2.97 -18.83
C ASP A 273 -14.38 -2.11 -18.33
N THR A 274 -14.41 -1.87 -17.03
CA THR A 274 -15.33 -0.91 -16.40
C THR A 274 -14.51 0.20 -15.77
N ILE A 275 -14.61 1.42 -16.33
CA ILE A 275 -13.76 2.55 -15.94
C ILE A 275 -14.62 3.73 -15.49
N SER A 276 -14.29 4.29 -14.32
CA SER A 276 -14.92 5.47 -13.74
C SER A 276 -13.88 6.46 -13.20
N GLY A 277 -13.75 7.64 -13.81
CA GLY A 277 -12.83 8.72 -13.35
C GLY A 277 -13.35 9.53 -12.16
N ASN A 278 -14.66 9.51 -11.93
CA ASN A 278 -15.33 10.21 -10.83
C ASN A 278 -15.19 11.74 -10.85
N SER A 279 -14.15 12.36 -10.28
CA SER A 279 -14.11 13.82 -10.10
C SER A 279 -12.82 14.46 -10.61
N GLY A 280 -12.94 15.25 -11.68
CA GLY A 280 -11.91 16.13 -12.21
C GLY A 280 -11.88 16.04 -13.73
N ASP A 281 -10.86 16.61 -14.39
CA ASP A 281 -10.80 16.62 -15.86
C ASP A 281 -9.97 15.41 -16.35
N ASP A 282 -10.62 14.29 -16.61
CA ASP A 282 -9.96 12.99 -16.80
C ASP A 282 -9.65 12.66 -18.28
N LYS A 283 -8.68 11.77 -18.48
CA LYS A 283 -8.44 11.09 -19.75
C LYS A 283 -8.64 9.60 -19.58
N ILE A 284 -9.64 9.05 -20.26
CA ILE A 284 -10.00 7.65 -20.14
C ILE A 284 -9.90 6.96 -21.49
N TYR A 285 -9.20 5.83 -21.51
CA TYR A 285 -9.01 4.94 -22.64
C TYR A 285 -9.53 3.55 -22.26
N GLY A 286 -10.55 3.05 -22.95
CA GLY A 286 -11.05 1.67 -22.78
C GLY A 286 -10.02 0.67 -23.26
N GLY A 287 -9.74 0.69 -24.56
CA GLY A 287 -8.66 -0.09 -25.14
C GLY A 287 -9.20 -1.09 -26.14
N SER A 288 -9.01 -2.39 -25.89
CA SER A 288 -9.60 -3.43 -26.74
C SER A 288 -10.57 -4.29 -25.97
N GLY A 289 -11.82 -4.32 -26.42
CA GLY A 289 -12.89 -5.13 -25.85
C GLY A 289 -14.16 -4.32 -25.80
N ASN A 290 -15.18 -4.75 -25.06
CA ASN A 290 -16.43 -3.99 -24.96
C ASN A 290 -16.45 -3.24 -23.65
N ASP A 291 -16.03 -1.97 -23.67
CA ASP A 291 -15.74 -1.24 -22.45
C ASP A 291 -16.95 -0.43 -21.97
N SER A 292 -17.03 -0.23 -20.65
CA SER A 292 -18.02 0.60 -19.99
C SER A 292 -17.33 1.79 -19.33
N ILE A 293 -17.47 2.97 -19.91
CA ILE A 293 -16.70 4.16 -19.54
C ILE A 293 -17.61 5.25 -18.98
N SER A 294 -17.21 5.82 -17.83
CA SER A 294 -17.82 7.01 -17.23
C SER A 294 -16.72 7.99 -16.84
N GLY A 295 -16.73 9.20 -17.40
CA GLY A 295 -15.84 10.28 -16.96
C GLY A 295 -16.15 10.72 -15.53
N GLY A 296 -17.40 11.09 -15.29
CA GLY A 296 -17.87 11.56 -14.00
C GLY A 296 -18.07 13.07 -14.04
N SER A 297 -17.85 13.77 -12.92
CA SER A 297 -17.89 15.23 -12.92
C SER A 297 -16.56 15.81 -13.38
N GLY A 298 -16.55 16.65 -14.40
CA GLY A 298 -15.32 16.95 -15.12
C GLY A 298 -15.56 17.55 -16.48
N ASN A 299 -14.49 17.89 -17.19
CA ASN A 299 -14.53 17.97 -18.65
C ASN A 299 -13.61 16.89 -19.19
N ASP A 300 -14.19 15.72 -19.43
CA ASP A 300 -13.42 14.51 -19.63
C ASP A 300 -13.12 14.26 -21.12
N ILE A 301 -12.02 13.57 -21.38
CA ILE A 301 -11.65 13.08 -22.71
C ILE A 301 -11.73 11.56 -22.69
N LEU A 302 -12.65 11.02 -23.47
CA LEU A 302 -12.96 9.58 -23.49
C LEU A 302 -12.61 8.98 -24.86
N SER A 303 -12.06 7.77 -24.83
CA SER A 303 -11.79 6.92 -25.99
C SER A 303 -12.25 5.51 -25.65
N GLY A 304 -13.13 4.93 -26.46
CA GLY A 304 -13.56 3.54 -26.28
C GLY A 304 -12.50 2.56 -26.79
N GLY A 305 -11.90 2.90 -27.93
CA GLY A 305 -10.91 2.08 -28.59
C GLY A 305 -11.53 1.16 -29.63
N ALA A 306 -11.25 -0.14 -29.54
CA ALA A 306 -11.77 -1.14 -30.45
C ALA A 306 -13.10 -1.73 -29.96
N ASP A 307 -13.79 -2.45 -30.85
CA ASP A 307 -15.01 -3.21 -30.52
C ASP A 307 -16.24 -2.34 -30.16
N SER A 308 -17.01 -2.67 -29.11
CA SER A 308 -18.34 -2.04 -28.89
C SER A 308 -18.47 -1.47 -27.49
N ASP A 309 -18.29 -0.16 -27.39
CA ASP A 309 -18.18 0.50 -26.09
C ASP A 309 -19.47 1.18 -25.66
N THR A 310 -19.59 1.37 -24.35
CA THR A 310 -20.71 2.08 -23.72
C THR A 310 -20.19 3.24 -22.90
N PHE A 311 -20.50 4.46 -23.35
CA PHE A 311 -20.20 5.69 -22.61
C PHE A 311 -21.41 6.10 -21.78
N THR A 312 -21.25 6.19 -20.47
CA THR A 312 -22.32 6.58 -19.54
C THR A 312 -22.12 8.02 -19.08
N PHE A 313 -23.21 8.79 -19.09
CA PHE A 313 -23.25 10.17 -18.63
C PHE A 313 -24.44 10.42 -17.72
N SER A 314 -24.26 11.30 -16.75
CA SER A 314 -25.28 11.85 -15.88
C SER A 314 -25.44 13.35 -16.11
N ALA A 315 -26.56 13.91 -15.64
CA ALA A 315 -26.73 15.36 -15.67
C ALA A 315 -25.73 16.03 -14.73
N ARG A 316 -25.01 17.04 -15.24
CA ARG A 316 -23.97 17.83 -14.53
C ARG A 316 -22.61 17.16 -14.43
N ASP A 317 -22.33 16.18 -15.28
CA ASP A 317 -21.00 15.59 -15.44
C ASP A 317 -20.03 16.66 -15.96
N GLY A 318 -20.38 17.32 -17.05
CA GLY A 318 -19.71 18.55 -17.47
C GLY A 318 -19.60 18.58 -18.97
N ASN A 319 -18.47 19.00 -19.54
CA ASN A 319 -18.33 19.10 -21.00
C ASN A 319 -17.34 18.08 -21.53
N ASP A 320 -17.86 16.89 -21.81
CA ASP A 320 -17.04 15.73 -22.11
C ASP A 320 -16.87 15.57 -23.62
N THR A 321 -15.78 14.93 -24.01
CA THR A 321 -15.42 14.70 -25.41
C THR A 321 -15.12 13.23 -25.64
N ILE A 322 -15.90 12.59 -26.51
CA ILE A 322 -15.58 11.26 -27.05
C ILE A 322 -14.78 11.44 -28.34
N THR A 323 -13.60 10.82 -28.41
CA THR A 323 -12.61 11.09 -29.46
C THR A 323 -12.66 10.14 -30.66
N ASP A 324 -13.23 8.95 -30.50
CA ASP A 324 -13.16 7.85 -31.49
C ASP A 324 -14.50 7.14 -31.76
N PHE A 325 -15.61 7.65 -31.22
CA PHE A 325 -16.94 7.06 -31.28
C PHE A 325 -17.32 6.37 -32.61
N ASN A 326 -17.62 5.08 -32.58
CA ASN A 326 -18.07 4.28 -33.71
C ASN A 326 -19.59 4.09 -33.69
N ASN A 327 -20.31 4.89 -34.48
CA ASN A 327 -21.79 4.86 -34.53
C ASN A 327 -22.44 3.54 -35.01
N SER A 328 -21.64 2.54 -35.42
CA SER A 328 -22.12 1.22 -35.81
C SER A 328 -22.04 0.20 -34.68
N GLN A 329 -21.28 0.50 -33.61
CA GLN A 329 -20.95 -0.42 -32.52
C GLN A 329 -21.26 0.21 -31.16
N ASP A 330 -20.80 1.43 -30.93
CA ASP A 330 -20.81 2.09 -29.64
C ASP A 330 -22.17 2.64 -29.24
N LYS A 331 -22.33 2.87 -27.94
CA LYS A 331 -23.52 3.40 -27.32
C LYS A 331 -23.21 4.51 -26.35
N ILE A 332 -24.19 5.40 -26.20
CA ILE A 332 -24.21 6.45 -25.19
C ILE A 332 -25.43 6.20 -24.31
N GLU A 333 -25.23 6.11 -23.01
CA GLU A 333 -26.29 6.03 -22.02
C GLU A 333 -26.35 7.33 -21.22
N ILE A 334 -27.49 8.00 -21.23
CA ILE A 334 -27.69 9.26 -20.50
C ILE A 334 -28.72 9.04 -19.40
N SER A 335 -28.34 9.38 -18.17
CA SER A 335 -29.19 9.31 -16.99
C SER A 335 -29.41 10.69 -16.35
N GLY A 336 -30.51 10.88 -15.63
CA GLY A 336 -30.76 12.12 -14.86
C GLY A 336 -31.07 13.40 -15.67
N ALA A 337 -31.00 13.35 -17.00
CA ALA A 337 -31.43 14.43 -17.89
C ALA A 337 -32.82 14.12 -18.47
N ALA A 338 -33.77 15.06 -18.31
CA ALA A 338 -35.08 14.93 -18.95
C ALA A 338 -34.92 15.12 -20.46
N ALA A 339 -35.48 14.22 -21.27
CA ALA A 339 -35.28 14.17 -22.72
C ALA A 339 -35.61 15.49 -23.43
N GLU A 340 -36.55 16.28 -22.91
CA GLU A 340 -36.90 17.60 -23.44
C GLU A 340 -35.80 18.67 -23.31
N ASN A 341 -34.81 18.46 -22.43
CA ASN A 341 -33.68 19.37 -22.25
C ASN A 341 -32.48 19.00 -23.15
N ILE A 342 -32.57 17.87 -23.84
CA ILE A 342 -31.49 17.38 -24.67
C ILE A 342 -31.64 17.98 -26.07
N SER A 343 -30.60 18.68 -26.51
CA SER A 343 -30.57 19.27 -27.85
C SER A 343 -29.28 18.92 -28.55
N VAL A 344 -29.37 18.75 -29.86
CA VAL A 344 -28.23 18.33 -30.69
C VAL A 344 -27.91 19.45 -31.67
N SER A 345 -26.62 19.77 -31.78
CA SER A 345 -26.11 20.72 -32.75
C SER A 345 -24.83 20.17 -33.38
N HIS A 346 -24.41 20.79 -34.49
CA HIS A 346 -23.16 20.47 -35.14
C HIS A 346 -22.30 21.73 -35.24
N GLN A 347 -21.05 21.62 -34.79
CA GLN A 347 -20.11 22.73 -34.81
C GLN A 347 -18.71 22.20 -35.13
N ASP A 348 -18.00 22.87 -36.04
CA ASP A 348 -16.60 22.59 -36.38
C ASP A 348 -16.30 21.12 -36.77
N GLY A 349 -17.30 20.40 -37.28
CA GLY A 349 -17.20 18.99 -37.67
C GLY A 349 -17.65 17.99 -36.61
N ASN A 350 -18.00 18.46 -35.41
CA ASN A 350 -18.41 17.64 -34.27
C ASN A 350 -19.94 17.57 -34.15
N THR A 351 -20.43 16.57 -33.40
CA THR A 351 -21.80 16.51 -32.88
C THR A 351 -21.76 16.90 -31.42
N ILE A 352 -22.57 17.87 -31.03
CA ILE A 352 -22.67 18.37 -29.65
C ILE A 352 -24.06 18.04 -29.13
N ILE A 353 -24.13 17.23 -28.08
CA ILE A 353 -25.34 16.88 -27.36
C ILE A 353 -25.35 17.72 -26.08
N SER A 354 -26.16 18.78 -26.05
CA SER A 354 -26.35 19.60 -24.84
C SER A 354 -27.36 18.93 -23.92
N LEU A 355 -27.03 18.75 -22.64
CA LEU A 355 -27.89 18.14 -21.63
C LEU A 355 -28.85 19.13 -20.95
N GLY A 356 -28.81 20.40 -21.37
CA GLY A 356 -29.65 21.50 -20.90
C GLY A 356 -28.83 22.61 -20.23
N ASP A 357 -29.46 23.74 -19.93
CA ASP A 357 -28.79 24.90 -19.31
C ASP A 357 -28.06 24.48 -18.02
N ASP A 358 -26.75 24.72 -17.97
CA ASP A 358 -25.84 24.41 -16.85
C ASP A 358 -25.77 22.92 -16.44
N ARG A 359 -26.06 22.00 -17.36
CA ARG A 359 -26.03 20.54 -17.13
C ARG A 359 -24.93 19.79 -17.87
N GLY A 360 -24.13 20.51 -18.66
CA GLY A 360 -23.04 19.92 -19.43
C GLY A 360 -23.41 19.57 -20.88
N SER A 361 -22.44 19.03 -21.59
CA SER A 361 -22.57 18.60 -22.98
C SER A 361 -21.66 17.41 -23.28
N ILE A 362 -22.06 16.59 -24.25
CA ILE A 362 -21.26 15.50 -24.80
C ILE A 362 -20.86 15.90 -26.22
N THR A 363 -19.56 15.97 -26.47
CA THR A 363 -18.99 16.27 -27.78
C THR A 363 -18.48 14.98 -28.42
N ILE A 364 -19.07 14.58 -29.54
CA ILE A 364 -18.53 13.51 -30.38
C ILE A 364 -17.64 14.17 -31.42
N SER A 365 -16.33 13.95 -31.27
CA SER A 365 -15.30 14.60 -32.07
C SER A 365 -15.26 14.06 -33.51
N GLY A 366 -15.12 14.97 -34.48
CA GLY A 366 -14.88 14.63 -35.88
C GLY A 366 -16.05 14.00 -36.63
N GLN A 367 -17.25 13.92 -36.03
CA GLN A 367 -18.42 13.30 -36.65
C GLN A 367 -19.68 14.16 -36.52
N GLN A 368 -20.46 14.21 -37.60
CA GLN A 368 -21.79 14.83 -37.63
C GLN A 368 -22.88 13.75 -37.77
N LEU A 369 -23.41 13.28 -36.64
CA LEU A 369 -24.43 12.24 -36.60
C LEU A 369 -25.81 12.79 -36.96
N SER A 370 -26.58 12.02 -37.73
CA SER A 370 -27.97 12.37 -38.02
C SER A 370 -28.89 12.01 -36.85
N GLU A 371 -30.08 12.59 -36.81
CA GLU A 371 -31.12 12.23 -35.82
C GLU A 371 -31.38 10.73 -35.78
N LYS A 372 -31.44 10.08 -36.95
CA LYS A 372 -31.62 8.62 -37.05
C LYS A 372 -30.44 7.81 -36.51
N ASP A 373 -29.23 8.35 -36.54
CA ASP A 373 -28.06 7.67 -35.97
C ASP A 373 -28.08 7.79 -34.45
N LEU A 374 -28.41 8.97 -33.95
CA LEU A 374 -28.56 9.26 -32.52
C LEU A 374 -29.68 8.41 -31.88
N GLU A 375 -30.81 8.22 -32.57
CA GLU A 375 -31.90 7.31 -32.13
C GLU A 375 -31.46 5.84 -31.94
N LYS A 376 -30.36 5.41 -32.58
CA LYS A 376 -29.87 4.02 -32.46
C LYS A 376 -28.83 3.86 -31.35
N VAL A 377 -28.00 4.87 -31.15
CA VAL A 377 -26.83 4.78 -30.28
C VAL A 377 -27.07 5.38 -28.90
N ILE A 378 -28.04 6.29 -28.76
CA ILE A 378 -28.37 6.91 -27.47
C ILE A 378 -29.52 6.17 -26.81
N SER A 379 -29.33 5.83 -25.54
CA SER A 379 -30.40 5.40 -24.65
C SER A 379 -30.55 6.35 -23.46
N TYR A 380 -31.79 6.50 -22.97
CA TYR A 380 -32.12 7.34 -21.83
C TYR A 380 -32.62 6.45 -20.70
N LYS A 381 -32.02 6.57 -19.52
CA LYS A 381 -32.39 5.80 -18.32
C LYS A 381 -33.08 6.67 -17.27
#